data_AF-A0A1F8GDB8-F1
#
_entry.id   AF-A0A1F8GDB8-F1
#
_cell.length_a   1.000
_cell.length_b   1.000
_cell.length_c   1.000
_cell.angle_alpha   90.00
_cell.angle_beta   90.00
_cell.angle_gamma   90.00
#
_symmetry.space_group_name_H-M   'P 1'
#
loop_
_entity.id
_entity.type
_entity.pdbx_description
1 polymer ?
#
loop_
_entity_poly.entity_id
_entity_poly.type
_entity_poly.pdbx_seq_one_letter_code
_entity_poly.pdbx_strand_id
1 'polypeptide(L)'
;MEKNINWLDRLMRIALAAILVFAAVALFKHPVARVLGVVGALFALWEAFSAKCYLATHLGSRSITERLGESSLYLLGLVAIQMTLAYEWWSAGWEKVSSPEFVDGINGTLGFFASKNPFPWYKDFLLGFATRNSTLFAYTVEWSQIAIAVTLAIAGVLFIYSKKSAVKKIALKLSSLALIGGILMNANFYLAAGWTGPGTHGINLVMFWIQGILLYVWLYRVGQQN
;
A
#
# COMPACT_ATOMS: atom_id res chain seq x y z
N MET A 1 19.43 13.65 22.99
CA MET A 1 19.33 13.87 21.52
C MET A 1 19.20 15.34 21.25
N GLU A 2 20.09 15.86 20.41
CA GLU A 2 20.04 17.23 19.90
C GLU A 2 18.89 17.39 18.90
N LYS A 3 18.54 18.63 18.58
CA LYS A 3 17.56 18.92 17.54
C LYS A 3 18.15 18.56 16.18
N ASN A 4 17.38 17.90 15.31
CA ASN A 4 17.87 17.43 14.01
C ASN A 4 16.93 17.73 12.83
N ILE A 5 15.91 18.57 13.03
CA ILE A 5 15.04 19.06 11.95
C ILE A 5 14.91 20.58 12.00
N ASN A 6 14.86 21.22 10.83
CA ASN A 6 14.80 22.68 10.70
C ASN A 6 13.35 23.21 10.81
N TRP A 7 13.17 24.52 10.69
CA TRP A 7 11.84 25.14 10.83
C TRP A 7 10.85 24.70 9.73
N LEU A 8 11.32 24.47 8.51
CA LEU A 8 10.49 24.03 7.38
C LEU A 8 10.02 22.59 7.60
N ASP A 9 10.91 21.69 8.04
CA ASP A 9 10.56 20.31 8.38
C ASP A 9 9.48 20.25 9.47
N ARG A 10 9.59 21.14 10.47
CA ARG A 10 8.59 21.25 11.55
C ARG A 10 7.24 21.71 11.01
N LEU A 11 7.22 22.70 10.09
CA LEU A 11 6.00 23.13 9.42
C LEU A 11 5.36 21.99 8.62
N MET A 12 6.18 21.23 7.87
CA MET A 12 5.72 20.07 7.11
C MET A 12 5.14 18.97 8.02
N ARG A 13 5.69 18.79 9.23
CA ARG A 13 5.15 17.85 10.22
C ARG A 13 3.82 18.31 10.81
N ILE A 14 3.64 19.60 11.05
CA ILE A 14 2.35 20.17 11.47
C ILE A 14 1.30 19.98 10.36
N ALA A 15 1.67 20.26 9.11
CA ALA A 15 0.80 20.03 7.96
C ALA A 15 0.43 18.54 7.81
N LEU A 16 1.40 17.64 7.92
CA LEU A 16 1.18 16.19 7.91
C LEU A 16 0.22 15.76 9.02
N ALA A 17 0.39 16.28 10.24
CA ALA A 17 -0.51 15.97 11.34
C ALA A 17 -1.95 16.43 11.06
N ALA A 18 -2.13 17.63 10.52
CA ALA A 18 -3.45 18.13 10.12
C ALA A 18 -4.09 17.24 9.05
N ILE A 19 -3.33 16.81 8.04
CA ILE A 19 -3.78 15.88 6.99
C ILE A 19 -4.18 14.53 7.61
N LEU A 20 -3.39 13.99 8.53
CA LEU A 20 -3.68 12.71 9.18
C LEU A 20 -4.91 12.78 10.09
N VAL A 21 -5.12 13.88 10.83
CA VAL A 21 -6.36 14.10 11.60
C VAL A 21 -7.55 14.19 10.67
N PHE A 22 -7.45 14.99 9.60
CA PHE A 22 -8.51 15.09 8.60
C PHE A 22 -8.83 13.72 8.00
N ALA A 23 -7.83 12.96 7.59
CA ALA A 23 -8.01 11.62 7.05
C ALA A 23 -8.68 10.68 8.08
N ALA A 24 -8.25 10.70 9.34
CA ALA A 24 -8.85 9.87 10.39
C ALA A 24 -10.31 10.23 10.70
N VAL A 25 -10.68 11.51 10.61
CA VAL A 25 -12.05 11.97 10.92
C VAL A 25 -12.97 11.83 9.71
N ALA A 26 -12.51 12.23 8.53
CA ALA A 26 -13.35 12.42 7.35
C ALA A 26 -13.23 11.31 6.30
N LEU A 27 -12.07 10.66 6.16
CA LEU A 27 -11.81 9.74 5.05
C LEU A 27 -11.84 8.28 5.48
N PHE A 28 -11.18 7.94 6.58
CA PHE A 28 -11.06 6.57 7.04
C PHE A 28 -12.39 6.10 7.62
N LYS A 29 -12.93 5.02 7.07
CA LYS A 29 -14.08 4.31 7.63
C LYS A 29 -13.64 3.28 8.67
N HIS A 30 -12.48 2.67 8.47
CA HIS A 30 -11.95 1.60 9.29
C HIS A 30 -11.46 2.11 10.67
N PRO A 31 -11.89 1.53 11.81
CA PRO A 31 -11.53 2.02 13.15
C PRO A 31 -10.02 1.98 13.42
N VAL A 32 -9.33 0.88 13.10
CA VAL A 32 -7.86 0.80 13.21
C VAL A 32 -7.15 1.88 12.38
N ALA A 33 -7.57 2.13 11.13
CA ALA A 33 -6.98 3.21 10.32
C ALA A 33 -7.18 4.59 10.95
N ARG A 34 -8.35 4.86 11.56
CA ARG A 34 -8.59 6.09 12.33
C ARG A 34 -7.62 6.22 13.49
N VAL A 35 -7.48 5.16 14.30
CA VAL A 35 -6.57 5.13 15.45
C VAL A 35 -5.13 5.36 15.00
N LEU A 36 -4.66 4.64 13.98
CA LEU A 36 -3.31 4.79 13.44
C LEU A 36 -3.08 6.19 12.85
N GLY A 37 -4.07 6.76 12.17
CA GLY A 37 -4.02 8.13 11.65
C GLY A 37 -3.86 9.16 12.77
N VAL A 38 -4.66 9.05 13.85
CA VAL A 38 -4.55 9.94 15.02
C VAL A 38 -3.21 9.76 15.73
N VAL A 39 -2.76 8.53 15.98
CA VAL A 39 -1.46 8.26 16.59
C VAL A 39 -0.32 8.82 15.73
N GLY A 40 -0.39 8.65 14.42
CA GLY A 40 0.56 9.23 13.47
C GLY A 40 0.56 10.75 13.49
N ALA A 41 -0.61 11.38 13.61
CA ALA A 41 -0.71 12.83 13.73
C ALA A 41 -0.09 13.35 15.03
N LEU A 42 -0.38 12.70 16.16
CA LEU A 42 0.21 13.04 17.45
C LEU A 42 1.73 12.87 17.43
N PHE A 43 2.22 11.80 16.81
CA PHE A 43 3.65 11.57 16.63
C PHE A 43 4.30 12.65 15.76
N ALA A 44 3.68 13.03 14.64
CA ALA A 44 4.16 14.11 13.78
C ALA A 44 4.20 15.46 14.50
N LEU A 45 3.17 15.81 15.28
CA LEU A 45 3.17 17.01 16.13
C LEU A 45 4.29 16.97 17.16
N TRP A 46 4.48 15.82 17.81
CA TRP A 46 5.54 15.66 18.77
C TRP A 46 6.93 15.83 18.15
N GLU A 47 7.19 15.27 16.96
CA GLU A 47 8.43 15.53 16.22
C GLU A 47 8.58 17.03 15.90
N ALA A 48 7.50 17.70 15.47
CA ALA A 48 7.50 19.13 15.15
C ALA A 48 7.83 20.00 16.37
N PHE A 49 7.26 19.72 17.55
CA PHE A 49 7.49 20.52 18.75
C PHE A 49 8.83 20.20 19.43
N SER A 50 9.21 18.92 19.48
CA SER A 50 10.50 18.51 20.04
C SER A 50 11.69 18.83 19.13
N ALA A 51 11.44 19.13 17.86
CA ALA A 51 12.44 19.30 16.81
C ALA A 51 13.38 18.08 16.68
N LYS A 52 12.81 16.89 16.89
CA LYS A 52 13.51 15.60 16.82
C LYS A 52 12.77 14.67 15.86
N CYS A 53 13.46 14.18 14.85
CA CYS A 53 12.97 13.12 13.98
C CYS A 53 13.81 11.85 14.18
N TYR A 54 13.17 10.81 14.72
CA TYR A 54 13.84 9.55 15.05
C TYR A 54 14.26 8.80 13.79
N LEU A 55 13.44 8.86 12.76
CA LEU A 55 13.73 8.22 11.48
C LEU A 55 14.93 8.88 10.79
N ALA A 56 15.03 10.21 10.83
CA ALA A 56 16.18 10.93 10.30
C ALA A 56 17.47 10.53 11.04
N THR A 57 17.43 10.43 12.37
CA THR A 57 18.57 9.95 13.18
C THR A 57 18.95 8.52 12.84
N HIS A 58 17.98 7.62 12.71
CA HIS A 58 18.21 6.23 12.33
C HIS A 58 18.85 6.10 10.94
N LEU A 59 18.50 7.01 10.03
CA LEU A 59 19.04 7.09 8.68
C LEU A 59 20.32 7.93 8.56
N GLY A 60 20.86 8.43 9.68
CA GLY A 60 22.18 9.03 9.76
C GLY A 60 22.24 10.56 9.94
N SER A 61 21.10 11.27 9.92
CA SER A 61 21.06 12.73 10.18
C SER A 61 20.93 13.02 11.67
N ARG A 62 22.01 13.52 12.28
CA ARG A 62 22.12 13.74 13.74
C ARG A 62 21.91 15.20 14.15
N SER A 63 22.06 16.14 13.22
CA SER A 63 21.97 17.58 13.48
C SER A 63 21.16 18.31 12.40
N ILE A 64 20.75 19.55 12.67
CA ILE A 64 19.97 20.39 11.74
C ILE A 64 20.76 20.70 10.45
N THR A 65 22.09 20.77 10.55
CA THR A 65 22.98 21.03 9.40
C THR A 65 23.21 19.79 8.54
N GLU A 66 23.01 18.60 9.10
CA GLU A 66 23.12 17.33 8.39
C GLU A 66 21.82 16.98 7.68
N ARG A 67 21.79 17.14 6.36
CA ARG A 67 20.68 16.65 5.54
C ARG A 67 20.78 15.14 5.36
N LEU A 68 19.63 14.48 5.23
CA LEU A 68 19.59 13.10 4.74
C LEU A 68 20.22 13.05 3.35
N GLY A 69 21.09 12.06 3.12
CA GLY A 69 21.64 11.83 1.79
C GLY A 69 20.53 11.54 0.77
N GLU A 70 20.75 11.94 -0.48
CA GLU A 70 19.77 11.80 -1.56
C GLU A 70 19.29 10.36 -1.72
N SER A 71 20.20 9.39 -1.61
CA SER A 71 19.89 7.95 -1.63
C SER A 71 18.91 7.53 -0.54
N SER A 72 19.03 8.09 0.67
CA SER A 72 18.13 7.80 1.79
C SER A 72 16.76 8.43 1.58
N LEU A 73 16.72 9.68 1.07
CA LEU A 73 15.46 10.37 0.74
C LEU A 73 14.71 9.65 -0.37
N TYR A 74 15.40 9.25 -1.43
CA TYR A 74 14.84 8.47 -2.53
C TYR A 74 14.22 7.15 -2.02
N LEU A 75 14.96 6.41 -1.20
CA LEU A 75 14.47 5.17 -0.61
C LEU A 75 13.26 5.36 0.30
N LEU A 76 13.27 6.43 1.09
CA LEU A 76 12.13 6.82 1.93
C LEU A 76 10.89 7.08 1.10
N GLY A 77 11.03 7.80 -0.02
CA GLY A 77 9.94 8.06 -0.95
C GLY A 77 9.35 6.77 -1.54
N LEU A 78 10.20 5.85 -1.99
CA LEU A 78 9.74 4.56 -2.51
C LEU A 78 9.02 3.71 -1.46
N VAL A 79 9.53 3.66 -0.23
CA VAL A 79 8.87 2.94 0.86
C VAL A 79 7.57 3.63 1.24
N ALA A 80 7.49 4.97 1.22
CA ALA A 80 6.25 5.68 1.48
C ALA A 80 5.16 5.33 0.45
N ILE A 81 5.50 5.29 -0.85
CA ILE A 81 4.58 4.83 -1.90
C ILE A 81 4.14 3.39 -1.65
N GLN A 82 5.09 2.50 -1.30
CA GLN A 82 4.79 1.12 -0.95
C GLN A 82 3.82 1.01 0.24
N MET A 83 3.99 1.85 1.28
CA MET A 83 3.09 1.87 2.44
C MET A 83 1.70 2.38 2.08
N THR A 84 1.58 3.35 1.17
CA THR A 84 0.28 3.80 0.65
C THR A 84 -0.45 2.67 -0.08
N LEU A 85 0.26 1.92 -0.93
CA LEU A 85 -0.30 0.73 -1.58
C LEU A 85 -0.70 -0.34 -0.57
N ALA A 86 0.13 -0.59 0.46
CA ALA A 86 -0.18 -1.52 1.53
C ALA A 86 -1.49 -1.14 2.24
N TYR A 87 -1.69 0.15 2.52
CA TYR A 87 -2.93 0.65 3.11
C TYR A 87 -4.13 0.44 2.18
N GLU A 88 -4.01 0.74 0.88
CA GLU A 88 -5.10 0.56 -0.08
C GLU A 88 -5.55 -0.91 -0.14
N TRP A 89 -4.59 -1.84 -0.23
CA TRP A 89 -4.89 -3.28 -0.19
C TRP A 89 -5.50 -3.71 1.14
N TRP A 90 -5.05 -3.15 2.27
CA TRP A 90 -5.62 -3.42 3.58
C TRP A 90 -7.07 -2.96 3.64
N SER A 91 -7.35 -1.72 3.24
CA SER A 91 -8.69 -1.13 3.29
C SER A 91 -9.65 -1.94 2.42
N ALA A 92 -9.27 -2.22 1.18
CA ALA A 92 -10.09 -2.99 0.24
C ALA A 92 -10.32 -4.43 0.72
N GLY A 93 -9.29 -5.09 1.25
CA GLY A 93 -9.39 -6.46 1.74
C GLY A 93 -10.21 -6.57 3.02
N TRP A 94 -10.03 -5.64 3.94
CA TRP A 94 -10.73 -5.65 5.22
C TRP A 94 -12.24 -5.45 5.05
N GLU A 95 -12.65 -4.53 4.18
CA GLU A 95 -14.07 -4.32 3.88
C GLU A 95 -14.75 -5.61 3.38
N LYS A 96 -14.00 -6.51 2.72
CA LYS A 96 -14.50 -7.81 2.26
C LYS A 96 -14.50 -8.84 3.39
N VAL A 97 -13.38 -9.01 4.09
CA VAL A 97 -13.24 -10.00 5.17
C VAL A 97 -14.18 -9.72 6.35
N SER A 98 -14.49 -8.45 6.61
CA SER A 98 -15.36 -8.06 7.73
C SER A 98 -16.87 -8.14 7.43
N SER A 99 -17.25 -8.52 6.21
CA SER A 99 -18.63 -8.51 5.71
C SER A 99 -18.92 -9.84 5.01
N PRO A 100 -19.72 -10.76 5.60
CA PRO A 100 -20.08 -12.02 4.93
C PRO A 100 -20.77 -11.80 3.58
N GLU A 101 -21.38 -10.62 3.39
CA GLU A 101 -22.05 -10.20 2.16
C GLU A 101 -21.13 -10.22 0.94
N PHE A 102 -19.80 -10.07 1.11
CA PHE A 102 -18.88 -10.16 -0.02
C PHE A 102 -18.86 -11.57 -0.62
N VAL A 103 -18.72 -12.60 0.21
CA VAL A 103 -18.67 -13.99 -0.23
C VAL A 103 -20.05 -14.45 -0.70
N ASP A 104 -21.10 -14.15 0.07
CA ASP A 104 -22.46 -14.55 -0.27
C ASP A 104 -22.98 -13.85 -1.54
N GLY A 105 -22.58 -12.59 -1.76
CA GLY A 105 -22.97 -11.76 -2.90
C GLY A 105 -22.09 -11.92 -4.15
N ILE A 106 -21.02 -12.72 -4.09
CA ILE A 106 -20.01 -12.75 -5.16
C ILE A 106 -20.60 -13.23 -6.50
N ASN A 107 -21.54 -14.18 -6.50
CA ASN A 107 -22.15 -14.68 -7.74
C ASN A 107 -22.90 -13.59 -8.49
N GLY A 108 -23.68 -12.78 -7.78
CA GLY A 108 -24.36 -11.62 -8.36
C GLY A 108 -23.37 -10.60 -8.91
N THR A 109 -22.28 -10.36 -8.18
CA THR A 109 -21.21 -9.45 -8.59
C THR A 109 -20.50 -9.93 -9.86
N LEU A 110 -20.17 -11.22 -9.96
CA LEU A 110 -19.56 -11.83 -11.15
C LEU A 110 -20.51 -11.77 -12.36
N GLY A 111 -21.79 -12.07 -12.17
CA GLY A 111 -22.82 -11.94 -13.20
C GLY A 111 -22.97 -10.49 -13.69
N PHE A 112 -22.95 -9.52 -12.77
CA PHE A 112 -22.95 -8.11 -13.11
C PHE A 112 -21.71 -7.73 -13.93
N PHE A 113 -20.50 -8.10 -13.48
CA PHE A 113 -19.25 -7.84 -14.19
C PHE A 113 -19.20 -8.48 -15.59
N ALA A 114 -19.87 -9.62 -15.78
CA ALA A 114 -19.98 -10.29 -17.07
C ALA A 114 -21.00 -9.63 -18.03
N SER A 115 -22.01 -8.93 -17.48
CA SER A 115 -23.18 -8.47 -18.25
C SER A 115 -22.87 -7.54 -19.42
N LYS A 116 -21.89 -6.63 -19.24
CA LYS A 116 -21.43 -5.68 -20.28
C LYS A 116 -19.90 -5.69 -20.41
N ASN A 117 -19.26 -6.82 -20.09
CA ASN A 117 -17.81 -6.93 -20.17
C ASN A 117 -17.35 -6.81 -21.63
N PRO A 118 -16.42 -5.90 -21.97
CA PRO A 118 -15.94 -5.73 -23.34
C PRO A 118 -14.97 -6.82 -23.79
N PHE A 119 -14.54 -7.72 -22.90
CA PHE A 119 -13.60 -8.80 -23.19
C PHE A 119 -14.34 -10.16 -23.21
N PRO A 120 -14.69 -10.72 -24.38
CA PRO A 120 -15.48 -11.95 -24.47
C PRO A 120 -14.84 -13.13 -23.71
N TRP A 121 -13.53 -13.32 -23.85
CA TRP A 121 -12.81 -14.40 -23.16
C TRP A 121 -12.85 -14.25 -21.63
N TYR A 122 -12.84 -13.01 -21.13
CA TYR A 122 -12.88 -12.76 -19.69
C TYR A 122 -14.31 -12.88 -19.16
N LYS A 123 -15.31 -12.51 -19.95
CA LYS A 123 -16.72 -12.82 -19.69
C LYS A 123 -16.93 -14.33 -19.52
N ASP A 124 -16.37 -15.14 -20.43
CA ASP A 124 -16.46 -16.60 -20.35
C ASP A 124 -15.76 -17.15 -19.12
N PHE A 125 -14.62 -16.57 -18.73
CA PHE A 125 -13.96 -16.89 -17.47
C PHE A 125 -14.85 -16.58 -16.25
N LEU A 126 -15.49 -15.40 -16.22
CA LEU A 126 -16.38 -14.97 -15.14
C LEU A 126 -17.59 -15.89 -15.00
N LEU A 127 -18.31 -16.15 -16.10
CA LEU A 127 -19.50 -17.01 -16.11
C LEU A 127 -19.17 -18.51 -15.98
N GLY A 128 -17.96 -18.89 -16.37
CA GLY A 128 -17.47 -20.26 -16.34
C GLY A 128 -16.78 -20.59 -15.02
N PHE A 129 -15.45 -20.41 -15.00
CA PHE A 129 -14.60 -20.84 -13.89
C PHE A 129 -14.92 -20.09 -12.59
N ALA A 130 -15.02 -18.74 -12.64
CA ALA A 130 -15.19 -17.94 -11.44
C ALA A 130 -16.55 -18.20 -10.77
N THR A 131 -17.65 -18.22 -11.55
CA THR A 131 -19.00 -18.49 -11.00
C THR A 131 -19.10 -19.92 -10.45
N ARG A 132 -18.56 -20.93 -11.14
CA ARG A 132 -18.56 -22.34 -10.65
C ARG A 132 -17.76 -22.54 -9.37
N ASN A 133 -16.76 -21.69 -9.12
CA ASN A 133 -15.90 -21.74 -7.93
C ASN A 133 -16.05 -20.47 -7.09
N SER A 134 -17.24 -19.86 -7.08
CA SER A 134 -17.48 -18.50 -6.59
C SER A 134 -17.02 -18.25 -5.18
N THR A 135 -17.34 -19.15 -4.24
CA THR A 135 -16.90 -19.06 -2.85
C THR A 135 -15.36 -19.09 -2.73
N LEU A 136 -14.70 -20.03 -3.41
CA LEU A 136 -13.24 -20.13 -3.39
C LEU A 136 -12.59 -18.91 -4.05
N PHE A 137 -13.18 -18.42 -5.14
CA PHE A 137 -12.72 -17.22 -5.83
C PHE A 137 -12.85 -15.98 -4.94
N ALA A 138 -13.97 -15.81 -4.24
CA ALA A 138 -14.17 -14.73 -3.27
C ALA A 138 -13.11 -14.78 -2.17
N TYR A 139 -12.93 -15.94 -1.52
CA TYR A 139 -11.90 -16.09 -0.48
C TYR A 139 -10.49 -15.80 -1.01
N THR A 140 -10.17 -16.28 -2.21
CA THR A 140 -8.88 -16.00 -2.83
C THR A 140 -8.68 -14.49 -3.03
N VAL A 141 -9.70 -13.77 -3.49
CA VAL A 141 -9.66 -12.32 -3.70
C VAL A 141 -9.44 -11.59 -2.36
N GLU A 142 -10.31 -11.79 -1.37
CA GLU A 142 -10.23 -11.02 -0.11
C GLU A 142 -8.93 -11.30 0.67
N TRP A 143 -8.51 -12.57 0.77
CA TRP A 143 -7.31 -12.94 1.52
C TRP A 143 -6.03 -12.58 0.78
N SER A 144 -6.03 -12.56 -0.55
CA SER A 144 -4.89 -12.04 -1.31
C SER A 144 -4.70 -10.55 -1.07
N GLN A 145 -5.78 -9.76 -0.98
CA GLN A 145 -5.68 -8.33 -0.67
C GLN A 145 -5.02 -8.11 0.70
N ILE A 146 -5.47 -8.83 1.73
CA ILE A 146 -4.87 -8.77 3.08
C ILE A 146 -3.41 -9.24 3.07
N ALA A 147 -3.11 -10.35 2.39
CA ALA A 147 -1.75 -10.89 2.33
C ALA A 147 -0.78 -9.93 1.63
N ILE A 148 -1.20 -9.29 0.53
CA ILE A 148 -0.42 -8.27 -0.17
C ILE A 148 -0.17 -7.08 0.77
N ALA A 149 -1.22 -6.58 1.42
CA ALA A 149 -1.13 -5.43 2.34
C ALA A 149 -0.12 -5.66 3.47
N VAL A 150 -0.29 -6.75 4.21
CA VAL A 150 0.55 -7.11 5.35
C VAL A 150 1.99 -7.34 4.90
N THR A 151 2.19 -8.03 3.78
CA THR A 151 3.53 -8.30 3.24
C THR A 151 4.24 -7.01 2.84
N LEU A 152 3.58 -6.12 2.11
CA LEU A 152 4.16 -4.82 1.72
C LEU A 152 4.49 -3.95 2.95
N ALA A 153 3.61 -3.92 3.95
CA ALA A 153 3.82 -3.14 5.16
C ALA A 153 5.03 -3.67 5.96
N ILE A 154 5.05 -4.96 6.26
CA ILE A 154 6.13 -5.60 7.03
C ILE A 154 7.46 -5.48 6.28
N ALA A 155 7.48 -5.76 4.97
CA ALA A 155 8.69 -5.65 4.17
C ALA A 155 9.23 -4.22 4.14
N GLY A 156 8.37 -3.21 3.99
CA GLY A 156 8.77 -1.80 4.02
C GLY A 156 9.43 -1.41 5.34
N VAL A 157 8.82 -1.78 6.47
CA VAL A 157 9.37 -1.54 7.82
C VAL A 157 10.71 -2.26 7.99
N LEU A 158 10.79 -3.55 7.64
CA LEU A 158 12.03 -4.32 7.76
C LEU A 158 13.15 -3.74 6.90
N PHE A 159 12.85 -3.26 5.70
CA PHE A 159 13.84 -2.66 4.82
C PHE A 159 14.45 -1.38 5.42
N ILE A 160 13.63 -0.53 6.04
CA ILE A 160 14.07 0.73 6.67
C ILE A 160 14.82 0.47 7.98
N TYR A 161 14.26 -0.33 8.88
CA TYR A 161 14.75 -0.44 10.26
C TYR A 161 15.82 -1.51 10.47
N SER A 162 15.89 -2.52 9.61
CA SER A 162 16.91 -3.55 9.76
C SER A 162 18.31 -3.02 9.44
N LYS A 163 19.30 -3.40 10.26
CA LYS A 163 20.73 -3.19 9.95
C LYS A 163 21.34 -4.38 9.20
N LYS A 164 20.67 -5.54 9.20
CA LYS A 164 21.18 -6.79 8.60
C LYS A 164 20.88 -6.80 7.11
N SER A 165 21.91 -6.90 6.27
CA SER A 165 21.78 -6.97 4.81
C SER A 165 20.87 -8.12 4.36
N ALA A 166 21.00 -9.30 4.97
CA ALA A 166 20.17 -10.46 4.67
C ALA A 166 18.67 -10.19 4.88
N VAL A 167 18.30 -9.48 5.96
CA VAL A 167 16.90 -9.13 6.25
C VAL A 167 16.37 -8.12 5.23
N LYS A 168 17.19 -7.11 4.86
CA LYS A 168 16.80 -6.17 3.80
C LYS A 168 16.57 -6.86 2.47
N LYS A 169 17.42 -7.84 2.12
CA LYS A 169 17.27 -8.64 0.90
C LYS A 169 16.00 -9.48 0.91
N ILE A 170 15.68 -10.13 2.03
CA ILE A 170 14.42 -10.86 2.21
C ILE A 170 13.23 -9.90 2.08
N ALA A 171 13.28 -8.75 2.74
CA ALA A 171 12.23 -7.73 2.65
C ALA A 171 11.99 -7.29 1.20
N LEU A 172 13.04 -7.00 0.42
CA LEU A 172 12.90 -6.64 -0.99
C LEU A 172 12.29 -7.75 -1.84
N LYS A 173 12.66 -9.02 -1.59
CA LYS A 173 12.06 -10.18 -2.28
C LYS A 173 10.58 -10.33 -1.93
N LEU A 174 10.21 -10.20 -0.67
CA LEU A 174 8.82 -10.25 -0.20
C LEU A 174 7.99 -9.10 -0.78
N SER A 175 8.53 -7.87 -0.77
CA SER A 175 7.92 -6.72 -1.44
C SER A 175 7.67 -7.03 -2.92
N SER A 176 8.68 -7.57 -3.61
CA SER A 176 8.56 -7.90 -5.04
C SER A 176 7.46 -8.92 -5.31
N LEU A 177 7.37 -9.97 -4.49
CA LEU A 177 6.31 -10.98 -4.61
C LEU A 177 4.92 -10.38 -4.37
N ALA A 178 4.76 -9.55 -3.34
CA ALA A 178 3.49 -8.90 -3.05
C ALA A 178 3.09 -7.88 -4.14
N LEU A 179 4.06 -7.17 -4.72
CA LEU A 179 3.81 -6.27 -5.86
C LEU A 179 3.34 -7.05 -7.09
N ILE A 180 3.93 -8.21 -7.40
CA ILE A 180 3.45 -9.09 -8.48
C ILE A 180 1.99 -9.49 -8.22
N GLY A 181 1.68 -9.94 -7.00
CA GLY A 181 0.29 -10.26 -6.62
C GLY A 181 -0.66 -9.08 -6.83
N GLY A 182 -0.25 -7.88 -6.42
CA GLY A 182 -1.05 -6.67 -6.60
C GLY A 182 -1.22 -6.26 -8.07
N ILE A 183 -0.19 -6.40 -8.90
CA ILE A 183 -0.25 -6.16 -10.36
C ILE A 183 -1.28 -7.09 -10.99
N LEU A 184 -1.22 -8.39 -10.67
CA LEU A 184 -2.17 -9.38 -11.18
C LEU A 184 -3.60 -9.10 -10.71
N MET A 185 -3.78 -8.69 -9.46
CA MET A 185 -5.09 -8.33 -8.89
C MET A 185 -5.67 -7.08 -9.56
N ASN A 186 -4.87 -6.03 -9.77
CA ASN A 186 -5.31 -4.84 -10.50
C ASN A 186 -5.67 -5.14 -11.96
N ALA A 187 -4.89 -5.99 -12.63
CA ALA A 187 -5.24 -6.46 -13.98
C ALA A 187 -6.55 -7.24 -13.98
N ASN A 188 -6.75 -8.14 -13.00
CA ASN A 188 -7.98 -8.90 -12.83
C ASN A 188 -9.19 -7.98 -12.60
N PHE A 189 -9.09 -6.98 -11.72
CA PHE A 189 -10.17 -6.03 -11.48
C PHE A 189 -10.45 -5.09 -12.66
N TYR A 190 -9.41 -4.68 -13.38
CA TYR A 190 -9.55 -3.92 -14.61
C TYR A 190 -10.35 -4.71 -15.66
N LEU A 191 -9.97 -5.97 -15.89
CA LEU A 191 -10.65 -6.84 -16.85
C LEU A 191 -12.09 -7.16 -16.42
N ALA A 192 -12.34 -7.35 -15.13
CA ALA A 192 -13.67 -7.65 -14.60
C ALA A 192 -14.61 -6.43 -14.62
N ALA A 193 -14.13 -5.31 -14.10
CA ALA A 193 -14.98 -4.19 -13.67
C ALA A 193 -14.52 -2.84 -14.22
N GLY A 194 -13.42 -2.75 -14.97
CA GLY A 194 -12.92 -1.49 -15.52
C GLY A 194 -13.91 -0.79 -16.46
N TRP A 195 -14.88 -1.52 -17.02
CA TRP A 195 -15.95 -0.93 -17.85
C TRP A 195 -17.07 -0.27 -17.02
N THR A 196 -17.14 -0.50 -15.71
CA THR A 196 -18.24 -0.03 -14.86
C THR A 196 -18.20 1.48 -14.57
N GLY A 197 -17.05 2.13 -14.77
CA GLY A 197 -16.91 3.58 -14.73
C GLY A 197 -15.46 4.06 -14.76
N PRO A 198 -15.23 5.36 -15.02
CA PRO A 198 -13.88 5.92 -15.13
C PRO A 198 -13.04 5.77 -13.86
N GLY A 199 -13.67 5.81 -12.67
CA GLY A 199 -12.97 5.62 -11.40
C GLY A 199 -12.39 4.21 -11.24
N THR A 200 -13.22 3.18 -11.44
CA THR A 200 -12.79 1.78 -11.39
C THR A 200 -11.76 1.47 -12.47
N HIS A 201 -11.92 2.05 -13.67
CA HIS A 201 -10.92 1.94 -14.73
C HIS A 201 -9.57 2.54 -14.31
N GLY A 202 -9.60 3.81 -13.89
CA GLY A 202 -8.40 4.60 -13.63
C GLY A 202 -7.60 4.09 -12.45
N ILE A 203 -8.26 3.73 -11.34
CA ILE A 203 -7.54 3.31 -10.12
C ILE A 203 -6.74 2.03 -10.35
N ASN A 204 -7.33 1.03 -11.02
CA ASN A 204 -6.65 -0.23 -11.30
C ASN A 204 -5.46 -0.04 -12.25
N LEU A 205 -5.60 0.83 -13.26
CA LEU A 205 -4.52 1.13 -14.20
C LEU A 205 -3.37 1.88 -13.52
N VAL A 206 -3.68 2.89 -12.70
CA VAL A 206 -2.67 3.67 -11.97
C VAL A 206 -1.93 2.78 -10.97
N MET A 207 -2.66 2.00 -10.18
CA MET A 207 -2.04 1.08 -9.21
C MET A 207 -1.18 0.02 -9.90
N PHE A 208 -1.64 -0.54 -11.02
CA PHE A 208 -0.86 -1.49 -11.83
C PHE A 208 0.50 -0.91 -12.21
N TRP A 209 0.54 0.32 -12.75
CA TRP A 209 1.79 0.94 -13.17
C TRP A 209 2.70 1.34 -12.00
N ILE A 210 2.15 1.90 -10.93
CA ILE A 210 2.94 2.24 -9.73
C ILE A 210 3.58 0.98 -9.15
N GLN A 211 2.83 -0.11 -9.07
CA GLN A 211 3.36 -1.39 -8.59
C GLN A 211 4.42 -1.97 -9.55
N GLY A 212 4.22 -1.87 -10.86
CA GLY A 212 5.21 -2.28 -11.87
C GLY A 212 6.51 -1.51 -11.76
N ILE A 213 6.45 -0.19 -11.57
CA ILE A 213 7.63 0.67 -11.38
C ILE A 213 8.36 0.29 -10.08
N LEU A 214 7.64 0.16 -8.96
CA LEU A 214 8.24 -0.26 -7.69
C LEU A 214 8.87 -1.66 -7.80
N LEU A 215 8.22 -2.59 -8.50
CA LEU A 215 8.74 -3.95 -8.71
C LEU A 215 10.07 -3.90 -9.45
N TYR A 216 10.14 -3.15 -10.55
CA TYR A 216 11.38 -2.97 -11.31
C TYR A 216 12.51 -2.45 -10.41
N VAL A 217 12.24 -1.40 -9.64
CA VAL A 217 13.24 -0.79 -8.74
C VAL A 217 13.69 -1.79 -7.67
N TRP A 218 12.77 -2.53 -7.05
CA TRP A 218 13.14 -3.50 -6.01
C TRP A 218 13.92 -4.70 -6.56
N LEU A 219 13.55 -5.23 -7.72
CA LEU A 219 14.31 -6.30 -8.37
C LEU A 219 15.73 -5.85 -8.75
N TYR A 220 15.87 -4.63 -9.28
CA TYR A 220 17.18 -4.05 -9.57
C TYR A 220 18.05 -3.99 -8.29
N ARG A 221 17.48 -3.56 -7.17
CA ARG A 221 18.21 -3.50 -5.89
C ARG A 221 18.54 -4.87 -5.30
N VAL A 222 17.69 -5.88 -5.51
CA VAL A 222 18.00 -7.26 -5.08
C VAL A 222 19.24 -7.78 -5.82
N GLY A 223 19.38 -7.46 -7.11
CA GLY A 223 20.53 -7.86 -7.94
C GLY A 223 21.86 -7.21 -7.53
N GLN A 224 21.82 -5.97 -7.02
CA GLN A 224 22.99 -5.20 -6.56
C GLN A 224 23.51 -5.62 -5.16
N GLN A 225 22.80 -6.49 -4.43
CA GLN A 225 23.19 -7.00 -3.10
C GLN A 225 23.78 -8.42 -3.16
N ASN A 226 24.38 -8.79 -4.29
CA ASN A 226 25.22 -9.98 -4.47
C ASN A 226 26.67 -9.53 -4.58
#